data_AF-A0A1M4W7I5-F1
#
_entry.id   AF-A0A1M4W7I5-F1
#
_cell.length_a   1.000
_cell.length_b   1.000
_cell.length_c   1.000
_cell.angle_alpha   90.00
_cell.angle_beta   90.00
_cell.angle_gamma   90.00
#
_symmetry.space_group_name_H-M   'P 1'
#
loop_
_entity.id
_entity.type
_entity.pdbx_description
1 polymer ?
#
loop_
_entity_poly.entity_id
_entity_poly.type
_entity_poly.pdbx_seq_one_letter_code
_entity_poly.pdbx_strand_id
1 'polypeptide(L)'
;MIGARNISLLCLFSIFLLSCGNSKNINPDNYVLFDDNGGLRNCPVPDPIYKTGKIKCFIESSGSMAGFFQANKITGFKSDVWSVLNEFYGKIDSVRLFRDASEPVEKMALADFRRDMNTGNFRFAGSTQIPQMLKDVVLSLGKNDVGMFISDMKYSPMGSQADVLLTQYGTDVKNVIKNTPYAFSIIGLTSSYITGRGKTVENSPYYIILIGNDLPVNKMKQRIMQSIRKENLLGEISFYRTEFPTPMYTLLANKGIVNGITYESNNKLYYTIGDINKESDVTFYLAADLTKLPYYLFSDNKLLMQQLEVKADGARATIEELTDSASFDFGNGSREAANKVHATHFIKIKVSDILDGSTQVSVSVKRKEAGWVSAVCGAKYEAEYDKTISFEQLISGLKGAYSADKQSKYYYNSPFIVLITEGKR
;
A
#
# COMPACT_ATOMS: atom_id res chain seq x y z
N MET A 1 -9.50 -15.06 -91.17
CA MET A 1 -10.55 -14.03 -90.98
C MET A 1 -10.83 -13.97 -89.48
N ILE A 2 -10.03 -13.32 -88.64
CA ILE A 2 -9.87 -11.87 -88.43
C ILE A 2 -11.18 -11.10 -88.64
N GLY A 3 -11.91 -10.93 -87.54
CA GLY A 3 -12.87 -9.85 -87.33
C GLY A 3 -12.54 -9.20 -85.99
N ALA A 4 -11.91 -8.03 -86.05
CA ALA A 4 -11.51 -7.22 -84.92
C ALA A 4 -12.55 -6.13 -84.62
N ARG A 5 -12.41 -5.50 -83.42
CA ARG A 5 -12.97 -4.22 -82.91
C ARG A 5 -14.23 -4.36 -82.05
N ASN A 6 -14.35 -3.84 -80.81
CA ASN A 6 -13.71 -2.71 -80.10
C ASN A 6 -13.76 -2.93 -78.56
N ILE A 7 -12.67 -2.73 -77.80
CA ILE A 7 -12.21 -1.55 -77.01
C ILE A 7 -12.84 -1.38 -75.60
N SER A 8 -11.93 -1.37 -74.60
CA SER A 8 -12.02 -0.83 -73.21
C SER A 8 -12.96 -1.57 -72.24
N LEU A 9 -12.63 -1.82 -70.96
CA LEU A 9 -11.86 -1.03 -70.01
C LEU A 9 -11.26 -1.96 -68.94
N LEU A 10 -9.99 -1.71 -68.62
CA LEU A 10 -9.25 -2.22 -67.49
C LEU A 10 -9.97 -1.87 -66.16
N CYS A 11 -10.23 -2.85 -65.30
CA CYS A 11 -10.36 -2.60 -63.86
C CYS A 11 -9.97 -3.87 -63.10
N LEU A 12 -8.74 -3.87 -62.58
CA LEU A 12 -8.31 -4.78 -61.52
C LEU A 12 -9.22 -4.58 -60.31
N PHE A 13 -10.02 -5.59 -59.96
CA PHE A 13 -10.53 -5.73 -58.60
C PHE A 13 -9.56 -6.60 -57.81
N SER A 14 -8.46 -5.99 -57.37
CA SER A 14 -7.72 -6.46 -56.21
C SER A 14 -8.59 -6.19 -54.98
N ILE A 15 -9.37 -7.18 -54.57
CA ILE A 15 -10.05 -7.16 -53.27
C ILE A 15 -8.94 -7.23 -52.20
N PHE A 16 -8.44 -6.06 -51.82
CA PHE A 16 -7.81 -5.88 -50.52
C PHE A 16 -8.88 -6.23 -49.47
N LEU A 17 -8.72 -7.39 -48.83
CA LEU A 17 -9.28 -7.64 -47.51
C LEU A 17 -8.56 -6.70 -46.53
N LEU A 18 -8.92 -5.41 -46.58
CA LEU A 18 -8.81 -4.53 -45.45
C LEU A 18 -9.75 -5.10 -44.39
N SER A 19 -9.17 -5.89 -43.49
CA SER A 19 -9.70 -6.04 -42.14
C SER A 19 -9.81 -4.62 -41.57
N CYS A 20 -10.97 -3.99 -41.77
CA CYS A 20 -11.45 -2.91 -40.92
C CYS A 20 -11.57 -3.49 -39.52
N GLY A 21 -10.45 -3.52 -38.80
CA GLY A 21 -10.46 -3.65 -37.36
C GLY A 21 -11.19 -2.42 -36.84
N ASN A 22 -12.49 -2.55 -36.63
CA ASN A 22 -13.23 -1.62 -35.78
C ASN A 22 -12.46 -1.58 -34.47
N SER A 23 -11.67 -0.53 -34.25
CA SER A 23 -11.22 -0.15 -32.93
C SER A 23 -12.50 0.17 -32.16
N LYS A 24 -13.11 -0.85 -31.55
CA LYS A 24 -14.24 -0.66 -30.65
C LYS A 24 -13.76 0.34 -29.61
N ASN A 25 -14.42 1.50 -29.51
CA ASN A 25 -14.11 2.46 -28.46
C ASN A 25 -14.20 1.73 -27.11
N ILE A 26 -13.05 1.59 -26.45
CA ILE A 26 -12.87 0.83 -25.21
C ILE A 26 -13.25 1.72 -23.99
N ASN A 27 -13.39 3.03 -24.21
CA ASN A 27 -13.89 4.03 -23.27
C ASN A 27 -15.22 4.65 -23.80
N PRO A 28 -16.31 3.87 -23.86
CA PRO A 28 -17.57 4.32 -24.47
C PRO A 28 -18.21 5.50 -23.73
N ASP A 29 -17.86 5.71 -22.46
CA ASP A 29 -18.37 6.81 -21.63
C ASP A 29 -17.53 8.10 -21.76
N ASN A 30 -16.49 8.12 -22.62
CA ASN A 30 -15.58 9.24 -22.82
C ASN A 30 -15.01 9.82 -21.52
N TYR A 31 -14.72 8.97 -20.54
CA TYR A 31 -14.24 9.42 -19.24
C TYR A 31 -12.88 10.08 -19.38
N VAL A 32 -12.74 11.29 -18.83
CA VAL A 32 -11.60 12.20 -19.04
C VAL A 32 -10.24 11.58 -18.69
N LEU A 33 -10.22 10.58 -17.81
CA LEU A 33 -8.99 9.89 -17.41
C LEU A 33 -8.54 8.79 -18.38
N PHE A 34 -9.36 8.34 -19.34
CA PHE A 34 -8.98 7.30 -20.30
C PHE A 34 -9.04 7.78 -21.76
N ASP A 35 -8.07 7.34 -22.58
CA ASP A 35 -8.14 7.48 -24.03
C ASP A 35 -9.15 6.48 -24.63
N ASP A 36 -9.41 6.62 -25.93
CA ASP A 36 -10.42 5.81 -26.64
C ASP A 36 -10.02 4.32 -26.74
N ASN A 37 -8.76 4.01 -26.45
CA ASN A 37 -8.22 2.65 -26.36
C ASN A 37 -8.19 2.12 -24.92
N GLY A 38 -8.75 2.86 -23.95
CA GLY A 38 -8.79 2.50 -22.53
C GLY A 38 -7.43 2.62 -21.81
N GLY A 39 -6.48 3.39 -22.34
CA GLY A 39 -5.25 3.81 -21.66
C GLY A 39 -5.48 5.04 -20.79
N LEU A 40 -4.72 5.24 -19.71
CA LEU A 40 -4.88 6.43 -18.86
C LEU A 40 -4.27 7.66 -19.57
N ARG A 41 -4.99 8.80 -19.69
CA ARG A 41 -4.51 9.99 -20.44
C ARG A 41 -3.34 10.71 -19.78
N ASN A 42 -3.23 10.64 -18.45
CA ASN A 42 -2.18 11.29 -17.66
C ASN A 42 -1.46 10.25 -16.79
N CYS A 43 -0.77 9.31 -17.43
CA CYS A 43 0.10 8.39 -16.73
C CYS A 43 1.22 9.16 -16.00
N PRO A 44 1.43 8.95 -14.70
CA PRO A 44 2.67 9.35 -14.05
C PRO A 44 3.85 8.75 -14.83
N VAL A 45 4.90 9.55 -15.05
CA VAL A 45 6.13 9.06 -15.66
C VAL A 45 6.80 8.09 -14.66
N PRO A 46 7.15 6.86 -15.06
CA PRO A 46 7.80 5.91 -14.16
C PRO A 46 9.07 6.52 -13.55
N ASP A 47 9.19 6.50 -12.23
CA ASP A 47 10.39 7.00 -11.56
C ASP A 47 11.56 5.99 -11.74
N PRO A 48 12.67 6.39 -12.40
CA PRO A 48 13.78 5.49 -12.70
C PRO A 48 14.57 5.02 -11.47
N ILE A 49 14.30 5.53 -10.26
CA ILE A 49 15.07 5.25 -9.04
C ILE A 49 14.58 3.98 -8.31
N TYR A 50 13.80 3.12 -8.98
CA TYR A 50 13.30 1.87 -8.38
C TYR A 50 14.25 0.67 -8.58
N LYS A 51 15.18 0.47 -7.63
CA LYS A 51 16.04 -0.74 -7.53
C LYS A 51 15.32 -1.91 -6.83
N THR A 52 14.17 -2.33 -7.32
CA THR A 52 13.67 -3.69 -7.01
C THR A 52 13.93 -4.63 -8.17
N GLY A 53 13.83 -5.94 -7.90
CA GLY A 53 13.75 -6.98 -8.92
C GLY A 53 12.45 -6.88 -9.73
N LYS A 54 12.00 -8.02 -10.25
CA LYS A 54 10.80 -8.07 -11.08
C LYS A 54 9.55 -7.91 -10.22
N ILE A 55 8.52 -7.28 -10.79
CA ILE A 55 7.19 -7.27 -10.20
C ILE A 55 6.39 -8.39 -10.86
N LYS A 56 5.92 -9.34 -10.05
CA LYS A 56 5.12 -10.47 -10.52
C LYS A 56 3.66 -10.15 -10.19
N CYS A 57 2.90 -9.77 -11.21
CA CYS A 57 1.51 -9.40 -11.05
C CYS A 57 0.62 -10.64 -11.14
N PHE A 58 -0.22 -10.84 -10.14
CA PHE A 58 -1.19 -11.93 -10.02
C PHE A 58 -2.58 -11.33 -9.82
N ILE A 59 -3.57 -11.86 -10.50
CA ILE A 59 -4.94 -11.40 -10.43
C ILE A 59 -5.83 -12.61 -10.29
N GLU A 60 -6.63 -12.64 -9.24
CA GLU A 60 -7.69 -13.63 -9.10
C GLU A 60 -8.82 -13.29 -10.07
N SER A 61 -9.30 -14.30 -10.80
CA SER A 61 -10.43 -14.18 -11.72
C SER A 61 -11.51 -15.23 -11.40
N SER A 62 -11.92 -15.30 -10.14
CA SER A 62 -13.05 -16.10 -9.67
C SER A 62 -14.39 -15.46 -10.02
N GLY A 63 -15.49 -16.19 -9.82
CA GLY A 63 -16.85 -15.69 -10.04
C GLY A 63 -17.19 -14.46 -9.21
N SER A 64 -16.64 -14.33 -8.00
CA SER A 64 -16.87 -13.16 -7.14
C SER A 64 -16.20 -11.90 -7.68
N MET A 65 -15.13 -12.03 -8.47
CA MET A 65 -14.47 -10.90 -9.13
C MET A 65 -15.23 -10.38 -10.36
N ALA A 66 -16.18 -11.15 -10.92
CA ALA A 66 -16.80 -10.86 -12.21
C ALA A 66 -17.50 -9.49 -12.28
N GLY A 67 -18.09 -9.02 -11.17
CA GLY A 67 -18.75 -7.71 -11.15
C GLY A 67 -17.81 -6.51 -11.19
N PHE A 68 -16.52 -6.68 -10.92
CA PHE A 68 -15.50 -5.63 -11.10
C PHE A 68 -15.04 -5.50 -12.56
N PHE A 69 -15.17 -6.58 -13.34
CA PHE A 69 -14.64 -6.73 -14.70
C PHE A 69 -15.69 -6.53 -15.81
N GLN A 70 -16.87 -5.97 -15.51
CA GLN A 70 -17.95 -5.84 -16.49
C GLN A 70 -17.55 -5.09 -17.76
N ALA A 71 -17.91 -5.65 -18.91
CA ALA A 71 -17.62 -5.06 -20.22
C ALA A 71 -18.10 -3.61 -20.31
N ASN A 72 -17.26 -2.73 -20.86
CA ASN A 72 -17.63 -1.37 -21.24
C ASN A 72 -18.16 -0.50 -20.08
N LYS A 73 -17.84 -0.86 -18.84
CA LYS A 73 -18.13 -0.08 -17.64
C LYS A 73 -16.83 0.32 -16.96
N ILE A 74 -16.77 1.59 -16.58
CA ILE A 74 -15.63 2.18 -15.88
C ILE A 74 -15.95 2.13 -14.39
N THR A 75 -15.09 1.50 -13.61
CA THR A 75 -15.23 1.34 -12.15
C THR A 75 -13.96 1.84 -11.46
N GLY A 76 -14.06 2.12 -10.15
CA GLY A 76 -12.89 2.45 -9.32
C GLY A 76 -11.80 1.38 -9.44
N PHE A 77 -12.21 0.11 -9.37
CA PHE A 77 -11.35 -1.06 -9.55
C PHE A 77 -10.52 -0.97 -10.83
N LYS A 78 -11.17 -0.82 -11.99
CA LYS A 78 -10.45 -0.79 -13.28
C LYS A 78 -9.44 0.34 -13.31
N SER A 79 -9.80 1.52 -12.80
CA SER A 79 -8.91 2.67 -12.80
C SER A 79 -7.73 2.56 -11.85
N ASP A 80 -7.93 2.06 -10.64
CA ASP A 80 -6.86 1.93 -9.67
C ASP A 80 -5.89 0.82 -10.13
N VAL A 81 -6.43 -0.31 -10.58
CA VAL A 81 -5.63 -1.39 -11.18
C VAL A 81 -4.84 -0.85 -12.37
N TRP A 82 -5.45 -0.03 -13.23
CA TRP A 82 -4.73 0.57 -14.36
C TRP A 82 -3.61 1.50 -13.94
N SER A 83 -3.91 2.43 -13.03
CA SER A 83 -2.94 3.38 -12.53
C SER A 83 -1.73 2.66 -11.93
N VAL A 84 -1.99 1.63 -11.11
CA VAL A 84 -0.96 0.79 -10.50
C VAL A 84 -0.15 0.00 -11.51
N LEU A 85 -0.80 -0.69 -12.46
CA LEU A 85 -0.06 -1.48 -13.45
C LEU A 85 0.79 -0.60 -14.38
N ASN A 86 0.30 0.60 -14.70
CA ASN A 86 1.04 1.54 -15.51
C ASN A 86 2.27 2.12 -14.77
N GLU A 87 2.14 2.46 -13.48
CA GLU A 87 3.26 2.91 -12.63
C GLU A 87 4.45 1.93 -12.71
N PHE A 88 4.17 0.63 -12.91
CA PHE A 88 5.17 -0.43 -12.96
C PHE A 88 5.33 -1.10 -14.34
N TYR A 89 4.88 -0.49 -15.43
CA TYR A 89 4.86 -1.08 -16.78
C TYR A 89 6.21 -1.69 -17.20
N GLY A 90 7.33 -1.00 -16.89
CA GLY A 90 8.69 -1.47 -17.23
C GLY A 90 9.26 -2.57 -16.32
N LYS A 91 8.54 -2.99 -15.27
CA LYS A 91 8.98 -3.97 -14.27
C LYS A 91 8.09 -5.22 -14.22
N ILE A 92 6.89 -5.14 -14.80
CA ILE A 92 5.93 -6.24 -14.91
C ILE A 92 6.21 -6.98 -16.22
N ASP A 93 6.59 -8.26 -16.12
CA ASP A 93 6.83 -9.08 -17.31
C ASP A 93 5.53 -9.60 -17.96
N SER A 94 4.56 -9.95 -17.12
CA SER A 94 3.30 -10.57 -17.49
C SER A 94 2.31 -10.41 -16.33
N VAL A 95 1.03 -10.43 -16.67
CA VAL A 95 -0.06 -10.59 -15.71
C VAL A 95 -0.40 -12.08 -15.63
N ARG A 96 -0.52 -12.59 -14.40
CA ARG A 96 -0.80 -13.99 -14.11
C ARG A 96 -2.20 -14.13 -13.56
N LEU A 97 -3.06 -14.89 -14.21
CA LEU A 97 -4.45 -15.06 -13.82
C LEU A 97 -4.61 -16.37 -13.05
N PHE A 98 -5.09 -16.26 -11.81
CA PHE A 98 -5.55 -17.38 -11.00
C PHE A 98 -7.05 -17.55 -11.20
N ARG A 99 -7.44 -18.56 -11.98
CA ARG A 99 -8.85 -18.87 -12.24
C ARG A 99 -9.40 -19.84 -11.20
N ASP A 100 -8.81 -21.02 -11.14
CA ASP A 100 -9.16 -22.11 -10.24
C ASP A 100 -7.87 -22.70 -9.68
N ALA A 101 -7.93 -23.30 -8.49
CA ALA A 101 -6.80 -23.96 -7.86
C ALA A 101 -6.30 -25.19 -8.64
N SER A 102 -7.19 -25.82 -9.40
CA SER A 102 -6.89 -26.99 -10.23
C SER A 102 -6.36 -26.64 -11.62
N GLU A 103 -6.43 -25.37 -12.03
CA GLU A 103 -5.99 -24.92 -13.34
C GLU A 103 -4.57 -24.30 -13.27
N PRO A 104 -3.73 -24.50 -14.31
CA PRO A 104 -2.46 -23.79 -14.42
C PRO A 104 -2.66 -22.27 -14.45
N VAL A 105 -1.75 -21.54 -13.82
CA VAL A 105 -1.73 -20.08 -13.85
C VAL A 105 -1.54 -19.58 -15.28
N GLU A 106 -2.55 -18.90 -15.82
CA GLU A 106 -2.49 -18.34 -17.17
C GLU A 106 -1.61 -17.08 -17.18
N LYS A 107 -0.68 -17.00 -18.13
CA LYS A 107 0.15 -15.82 -18.35
C LYS A 107 -0.37 -15.02 -19.53
N MET A 108 -0.53 -13.73 -19.33
CA MET A 108 -1.05 -12.80 -20.32
C MET A 108 -0.17 -11.55 -20.38
N ALA A 109 0.01 -10.98 -21.57
CA ALA A 109 0.69 -9.71 -21.72
C ALA A 109 -0.14 -8.58 -21.10
N LEU A 110 0.51 -7.56 -20.54
CA LEU A 110 -0.21 -6.44 -19.91
C LEU A 110 -1.19 -5.74 -20.86
N ALA A 111 -0.84 -5.65 -22.15
CA ALA A 111 -1.72 -5.10 -23.18
C ALA A 111 -2.97 -5.96 -23.47
N ASP A 112 -2.85 -7.28 -23.40
CA ASP A 112 -3.99 -8.19 -23.54
C ASP A 112 -4.88 -8.13 -22.30
N PHE A 113 -4.27 -8.11 -21.10
CA PHE A 113 -4.99 -7.95 -19.84
C PHE A 113 -5.82 -6.66 -19.83
N ARG A 114 -5.26 -5.56 -20.36
CA ARG A 114 -5.98 -4.30 -20.57
C ARG A 114 -7.24 -4.48 -21.37
N ARG A 115 -7.08 -5.07 -22.55
CA ARG A 115 -8.16 -5.23 -23.51
C ARG A 115 -9.26 -6.04 -22.84
N ASP A 116 -8.90 -7.16 -22.25
CA ASP A 116 -9.87 -8.12 -21.72
C ASP A 116 -10.58 -7.56 -20.47
N MET A 117 -9.90 -6.76 -19.64
CA MET A 117 -10.52 -6.01 -18.53
C MET A 117 -11.55 -4.99 -18.98
N ASN A 118 -11.29 -4.29 -20.08
CA ASN A 118 -12.21 -3.28 -20.54
C ASN A 118 -13.36 -3.88 -21.36
N THR A 119 -13.11 -4.90 -22.16
CA THR A 119 -14.13 -5.58 -22.96
C THR A 119 -14.91 -6.64 -22.18
N GLY A 120 -14.52 -6.93 -20.94
CA GLY A 120 -15.14 -7.97 -20.10
C GLY A 120 -14.90 -9.39 -20.60
N ASN A 121 -13.82 -9.61 -21.36
CA ASN A 121 -13.48 -10.91 -21.97
C ASN A 121 -12.70 -11.81 -21.00
N PHE A 122 -13.06 -11.81 -19.71
CA PHE A 122 -12.47 -12.73 -18.75
C PHE A 122 -13.32 -13.98 -18.59
N ARG A 123 -12.63 -15.13 -18.51
CA ARG A 123 -13.22 -16.38 -18.07
C ARG A 123 -13.12 -16.45 -16.55
N PHE A 124 -14.27 -16.48 -15.89
CA PHE A 124 -14.37 -16.63 -14.45
C PHE A 124 -14.63 -18.09 -14.08
N ALA A 125 -13.99 -18.58 -13.02
CA ALA A 125 -14.20 -19.92 -12.48
C ALA A 125 -14.84 -19.88 -11.09
N GLY A 126 -15.39 -21.01 -10.63
CA GLY A 126 -16.25 -21.07 -9.45
C GLY A 126 -15.53 -21.23 -8.10
N SER A 127 -14.27 -21.69 -8.06
CA SER A 127 -13.59 -21.99 -6.80
C SER A 127 -12.40 -21.08 -6.55
N THR A 128 -12.47 -20.33 -5.45
CA THR A 128 -11.35 -19.55 -4.92
C THR A 128 -10.62 -20.35 -3.85
N GLN A 129 -9.31 -20.57 -4.01
CA GLN A 129 -8.44 -21.11 -2.96
C GLN A 129 -7.27 -20.16 -2.67
N ILE A 130 -7.57 -19.04 -2.02
CA ILE A 130 -6.58 -18.02 -1.68
C ILE A 130 -5.31 -18.59 -1.02
N PRO A 131 -5.36 -19.55 -0.05
CA PRO A 131 -4.13 -20.04 0.58
C PRO A 131 -3.18 -20.69 -0.43
N GLN A 132 -3.71 -21.46 -1.38
CA GLN A 132 -2.89 -22.09 -2.43
C GLN A 132 -2.36 -21.04 -3.42
N MET A 133 -3.17 -20.07 -3.82
CA MET A 133 -2.72 -18.95 -4.67
C MET A 133 -1.60 -18.15 -3.98
N LEU A 134 -1.73 -17.83 -2.69
CA LEU A 134 -0.69 -17.17 -1.90
C LEU A 134 0.61 -17.99 -1.86
N LYS A 135 0.49 -19.32 -1.72
CA LYS A 135 1.65 -20.23 -1.76
C LYS A 135 2.35 -20.16 -3.12
N ASP A 136 1.60 -20.15 -4.21
CA ASP A 136 2.16 -20.06 -5.55
C ASP A 136 2.83 -18.71 -5.81
N VAL A 137 2.24 -17.61 -5.30
CA VAL A 137 2.88 -16.29 -5.33
C VAL A 137 4.22 -16.36 -4.62
N VAL A 138 4.25 -16.79 -3.36
CA VAL A 138 5.45 -16.90 -2.51
C VAL A 138 6.53 -17.74 -3.18
N LEU A 139 6.19 -18.94 -3.65
CA LEU A 139 7.14 -19.87 -4.28
C LEU A 139 7.72 -19.32 -5.59
N SER A 140 7.01 -18.39 -6.23
CA SER A 140 7.51 -17.78 -7.46
C SER A 140 8.57 -16.70 -7.20
N LEU A 141 8.70 -16.13 -5.99
CA LEU A 141 9.50 -14.92 -5.75
C LEU A 141 11.01 -15.19 -5.66
N GLY A 142 11.80 -14.36 -6.35
CA GLY A 142 13.25 -14.26 -6.12
C GLY A 142 13.59 -13.29 -4.99
N LYS A 143 14.88 -13.15 -4.67
CA LYS A 143 15.38 -12.33 -3.54
C LYS A 143 14.91 -10.87 -3.56
N ASN A 144 14.79 -10.24 -4.72
CA ASN A 144 14.40 -8.83 -4.84
C ASN A 144 13.05 -8.63 -5.54
N ASP A 145 12.35 -9.73 -5.84
CA ASP A 145 11.05 -9.67 -6.51
C ASP A 145 9.96 -9.25 -5.51
N VAL A 146 8.92 -8.63 -6.03
CA VAL A 146 7.68 -8.37 -5.28
C VAL A 146 6.52 -8.98 -6.05
N GLY A 147 5.75 -9.83 -5.37
CA GLY A 147 4.47 -10.32 -5.84
C GLY A 147 3.39 -9.30 -5.53
N MET A 148 2.61 -8.92 -6.54
CA MET A 148 1.42 -8.09 -6.39
C MET A 148 0.21 -8.95 -6.73
N PHE A 149 -0.63 -9.22 -5.75
CA PHE A 149 -1.81 -10.08 -5.88
C PHE A 149 -3.08 -9.26 -5.67
N ILE A 150 -3.94 -9.22 -6.69
CA ILE A 150 -5.18 -8.42 -6.71
C ILE A 150 -6.37 -9.37 -6.66
N SER A 151 -7.26 -9.17 -5.69
CA SER A 151 -8.42 -10.04 -5.45
C SER A 151 -9.39 -9.39 -4.45
N ASP A 152 -10.65 -9.83 -4.46
CA ASP A 152 -11.67 -9.44 -3.47
C ASP A 152 -11.58 -10.27 -2.18
N MET A 153 -10.65 -11.23 -2.11
CA MET A 153 -10.44 -12.15 -0.99
C MET A 153 -11.71 -12.90 -0.56
N LYS A 154 -12.68 -13.11 -1.46
CA LYS A 154 -13.93 -13.81 -1.13
C LYS A 154 -13.76 -15.32 -1.28
N TYR A 155 -13.63 -15.99 -0.14
CA TYR A 155 -13.80 -17.43 0.00
C TYR A 155 -15.07 -17.71 0.82
N SER A 156 -16.04 -18.37 0.20
CA SER A 156 -17.38 -18.60 0.77
C SER A 156 -17.72 -20.10 0.79
N PRO A 157 -17.13 -20.90 1.70
CA PRO A 157 -17.52 -22.30 1.84
C PRO A 157 -19.00 -22.39 2.26
N MET A 158 -19.74 -23.33 1.67
CA MET A 158 -21.17 -23.54 1.97
C MET A 158 -21.40 -24.87 2.70
N GLY A 159 -22.54 -24.98 3.40
CA GLY A 159 -22.99 -26.20 4.07
C GLY A 159 -22.56 -26.31 5.54
N SER A 160 -22.80 -27.47 6.16
CA SER A 160 -22.62 -27.69 7.60
C SER A 160 -21.17 -27.56 8.10
N GLN A 161 -20.19 -27.53 7.19
CA GLN A 161 -18.77 -27.42 7.51
C GLN A 161 -18.19 -26.02 7.23
N ALA A 162 -19.01 -25.04 6.84
CA ALA A 162 -18.54 -23.71 6.46
C ALA A 162 -17.63 -23.04 7.51
N ASP A 163 -18.04 -23.04 8.79
CA ASP A 163 -17.27 -22.45 9.89
C ASP A 163 -15.92 -23.16 10.12
N VAL A 164 -15.91 -24.48 9.97
CA VAL A 164 -14.69 -25.30 10.08
C VAL A 164 -13.73 -24.97 8.94
N LEU A 165 -14.24 -24.84 7.72
CA LEU A 165 -13.44 -24.50 6.53
C LEU A 165 -12.89 -23.07 6.60
N LEU A 166 -13.66 -22.11 7.12
CA LEU A 166 -13.16 -20.75 7.38
C LEU A 166 -12.04 -20.75 8.45
N THR A 167 -12.19 -21.53 9.51
CA THR A 167 -11.14 -21.66 10.53
C THR A 167 -9.87 -22.31 9.95
N GLN A 168 -10.04 -23.35 9.13
CA GLN A 168 -8.94 -24.01 8.42
C GLN A 168 -8.24 -23.05 7.47
N TYR A 169 -8.99 -22.20 6.75
CA TYR A 169 -8.45 -21.17 5.86
C TYR A 169 -7.43 -20.27 6.57
N GLY A 170 -7.74 -19.78 7.77
CA GLY A 170 -6.79 -18.97 8.55
C GLY A 170 -5.52 -19.75 8.95
N THR A 171 -5.69 -21.03 9.28
CA THR A 171 -4.57 -21.94 9.60
C THR A 171 -3.68 -22.19 8.38
N ASP A 172 -4.27 -22.35 7.20
CA ASP A 172 -3.55 -22.59 5.96
C ASP A 172 -2.77 -21.35 5.53
N VAL A 173 -3.39 -20.17 5.59
CA VAL A 173 -2.69 -18.88 5.40
C VAL A 173 -1.50 -18.79 6.34
N LYS A 174 -1.68 -19.08 7.63
CA LYS A 174 -0.58 -19.07 8.60
C LYS A 174 0.55 -20.01 8.18
N ASN A 175 0.22 -21.23 7.77
CA ASN A 175 1.20 -22.24 7.41
C ASN A 175 1.97 -21.91 6.12
N VAL A 176 1.31 -21.29 5.15
CA VAL A 176 1.96 -20.79 3.92
C VAL A 176 2.95 -19.68 4.25
N ILE A 177 2.57 -18.74 5.11
CA ILE A 177 3.36 -17.52 5.33
C ILE A 177 4.45 -17.71 6.40
N LYS A 178 4.22 -18.46 7.47
CA LYS A 178 5.12 -18.52 8.65
C LYS A 178 6.58 -18.87 8.32
N ASN A 179 6.82 -19.70 7.30
CA ASN A 179 8.16 -20.19 6.94
C ASN A 179 8.82 -19.37 5.82
N THR A 180 8.30 -18.19 5.51
CA THR A 180 8.78 -17.35 4.41
C THR A 180 9.56 -16.15 4.96
N PRO A 181 10.60 -15.66 4.25
CA PRO A 181 11.33 -14.45 4.65
C PRO A 181 10.61 -13.16 4.27
N TYR A 182 9.38 -13.25 3.78
CA TYR A 182 8.70 -12.13 3.14
C TYR A 182 7.82 -11.35 4.12
N ALA A 183 7.76 -10.04 3.89
CA ALA A 183 6.68 -9.17 4.33
C ALA A 183 5.40 -9.42 3.54
N PHE A 184 4.29 -9.03 4.16
CA PHE A 184 2.96 -9.05 3.59
C PHE A 184 2.30 -7.71 3.84
N SER A 185 1.88 -7.00 2.79
CA SER A 185 1.18 -5.72 2.91
C SER A 185 -0.12 -5.78 2.13
N ILE A 186 -1.19 -5.27 2.72
CA ILE A 186 -2.53 -5.26 2.13
C ILE A 186 -2.98 -3.81 2.05
N ILE A 187 -3.35 -3.39 0.84
CA ILE A 187 -4.00 -2.12 0.56
C ILE A 187 -5.48 -2.44 0.29
N GLY A 188 -6.37 -1.95 1.14
CA GLY A 188 -7.82 -2.09 0.99
C GLY A 188 -8.38 -0.94 0.18
N LEU A 189 -9.16 -1.28 -0.84
CA LEU A 189 -9.80 -0.34 -1.76
C LEU A 189 -11.30 -0.67 -1.89
N THR A 190 -12.09 0.28 -2.36
CA THR A 190 -13.49 0.07 -2.74
C THR A 190 -13.75 0.46 -4.18
N SER A 191 -14.77 -0.17 -4.77
CA SER A 191 -15.26 0.17 -6.09
C SER A 191 -16.73 -0.18 -6.22
N SER A 192 -17.39 0.41 -7.21
CA SER A 192 -18.66 -0.11 -7.71
C SER A 192 -18.48 -1.54 -8.23
N TYR A 193 -19.45 -2.40 -7.92
CA TYR A 193 -19.56 -3.80 -8.33
C TYR A 193 -20.90 -4.01 -9.02
N ILE A 194 -20.89 -4.66 -10.17
CA ILE A 194 -22.12 -4.93 -10.92
C ILE A 194 -22.48 -6.41 -10.76
N THR A 195 -23.62 -6.66 -10.13
CA THR A 195 -24.13 -8.01 -9.91
C THR A 195 -24.50 -8.69 -11.23
N GLY A 196 -24.61 -10.03 -11.22
CA GLY A 196 -25.07 -10.79 -12.40
C GLY A 196 -26.49 -10.42 -12.89
N ARG A 197 -27.26 -9.66 -12.09
CA ARG A 197 -28.57 -9.11 -12.48
C ARG A 197 -28.50 -7.67 -13.02
N GLY A 198 -27.30 -7.13 -13.21
CA GLY A 198 -27.07 -5.77 -13.72
C GLY A 198 -27.21 -4.65 -12.69
N LYS A 199 -27.49 -4.96 -11.42
CA LYS A 199 -27.54 -3.95 -10.33
C LYS A 199 -26.13 -3.55 -9.93
N THR A 200 -25.86 -2.24 -9.85
CA THR A 200 -24.64 -1.67 -9.27
C THR A 200 -24.74 -1.62 -7.74
N VAL A 201 -23.69 -2.07 -7.08
CA VAL A 201 -23.46 -1.94 -5.63
C VAL A 201 -22.21 -1.09 -5.44
N GLU A 202 -22.33 0.01 -4.71
CA GLU A 202 -21.18 0.87 -4.39
C GLU A 202 -20.37 0.29 -3.23
N ASN A 203 -19.14 0.77 -3.10
CA ASN A 203 -18.25 0.47 -1.97
C ASN A 203 -17.91 -1.02 -1.77
N SER A 204 -17.94 -1.84 -2.82
CA SER A 204 -17.53 -3.24 -2.73
C SER A 204 -16.00 -3.32 -2.57
N PRO A 205 -15.49 -3.99 -1.52
CA PRO A 205 -14.08 -4.01 -1.22
C PRO A 205 -13.31 -4.93 -2.18
N TYR A 206 -12.08 -4.54 -2.47
CA TYR A 206 -11.07 -5.38 -3.09
C TYR A 206 -9.69 -4.99 -2.57
N TYR A 207 -8.70 -5.85 -2.80
CA TYR A 207 -7.41 -5.75 -2.13
C TYR A 207 -6.26 -5.86 -3.11
N ILE A 208 -5.24 -5.03 -2.92
CA ILE A 208 -3.92 -5.20 -3.52
C ILE A 208 -2.99 -5.69 -2.42
N ILE A 209 -2.50 -6.91 -2.59
CA ILE A 209 -1.61 -7.59 -1.66
C ILE A 209 -0.20 -7.62 -2.21
N LEU A 210 0.76 -7.15 -1.42
CA LEU A 210 2.17 -7.13 -1.76
C LEU A 210 2.94 -8.13 -0.91
N ILE A 211 3.72 -8.98 -1.56
CA ILE A 211 4.50 -10.05 -0.92
C ILE A 211 5.94 -9.98 -1.42
N GLY A 212 6.91 -9.97 -0.53
CA GLY A 212 8.33 -9.89 -0.87
C GLY A 212 9.17 -9.43 0.31
N ASN A 213 10.44 -9.09 0.11
CA ASN A 213 11.26 -8.56 1.20
C ASN A 213 10.73 -7.20 1.70
N ASP A 214 10.94 -6.91 2.99
CA ASP A 214 10.37 -5.75 3.69
C ASP A 214 10.56 -4.41 2.95
N LEU A 215 11.81 -4.11 2.56
CA LEU A 215 12.13 -2.83 1.92
C LEU A 215 11.51 -2.70 0.51
N PRO A 216 11.66 -3.67 -0.42
CA PRO A 216 10.93 -3.67 -1.68
C PRO A 216 9.41 -3.53 -1.53
N VAL A 217 8.79 -4.26 -0.61
CA VAL A 217 7.34 -4.19 -0.35
C VAL A 217 6.94 -2.80 0.12
N ASN A 218 7.66 -2.23 1.10
CA ASN A 218 7.33 -0.91 1.62
C ASN A 218 7.44 0.19 0.56
N LYS A 219 8.49 0.15 -0.27
CA LYS A 219 8.64 1.12 -1.36
C LYS A 219 7.56 0.98 -2.43
N MET A 220 7.20 -0.26 -2.80
CA MET A 220 6.15 -0.52 -3.81
C MET A 220 4.81 0.00 -3.31
N LYS A 221 4.48 -0.31 -2.06
CA LYS A 221 3.28 0.16 -1.37
C LYS A 221 3.17 1.68 -1.44
N GLN A 222 4.21 2.42 -1.10
CA GLN A 222 4.19 3.89 -1.13
C GLN A 222 3.88 4.45 -2.53
N ARG A 223 4.43 3.84 -3.58
CA ARG A 223 4.15 4.22 -4.97
C ARG A 223 2.71 3.91 -5.37
N ILE A 224 2.21 2.73 -4.99
CA ILE A 224 0.80 2.37 -5.20
C ILE A 224 -0.12 3.38 -4.52
N MET A 225 0.16 3.73 -3.26
CA MET A 225 -0.64 4.68 -2.49
C MET A 225 -0.66 6.10 -3.08
N GLN A 226 0.33 6.45 -3.91
CA GLN A 226 0.37 7.70 -4.68
C GLN A 226 -0.36 7.59 -6.03
N SER A 227 -0.53 6.36 -6.54
CA SER A 227 -1.13 6.08 -7.86
C SER A 227 -2.63 5.81 -7.78
N ILE A 228 -3.13 5.33 -6.64
CA ILE A 228 -4.55 5.06 -6.41
C ILE A 228 -5.34 6.33 -6.09
N ARG A 229 -6.64 6.28 -6.33
CA ARG A 229 -7.56 7.34 -5.94
C ARG A 229 -7.80 7.33 -4.43
N LYS A 230 -7.67 8.50 -3.78
CA LYS A 230 -7.85 8.61 -2.31
C LYS A 230 -9.28 8.31 -1.88
N GLU A 231 -10.27 8.64 -2.71
CA GLU A 231 -11.69 8.37 -2.45
C GLU A 231 -12.04 6.88 -2.41
N ASN A 232 -11.24 6.03 -3.07
CA ASN A 232 -11.43 4.58 -3.08
C ASN A 232 -10.65 3.90 -1.95
N LEU A 233 -9.78 4.60 -1.23
CA LEU A 233 -8.89 4.01 -0.24
C LEU A 233 -9.61 3.74 1.09
N LEU A 234 -9.66 2.47 1.50
CA LEU A 234 -10.06 2.08 2.87
C LEU A 234 -8.91 2.26 3.87
N GLY A 235 -7.71 1.88 3.45
CA GLY A 235 -6.48 1.98 4.24
C GLY A 235 -5.50 0.86 3.90
N GLU A 236 -4.46 0.71 4.71
CA GLU A 236 -3.47 -0.37 4.57
C GLU A 236 -3.19 -1.06 5.90
N ILE A 237 -2.70 -2.30 5.81
CA ILE A 237 -2.11 -3.07 6.92
C ILE A 237 -0.86 -3.77 6.43
N SER A 238 0.20 -3.79 7.23
CA SER A 238 1.47 -4.40 6.82
C SER A 238 2.09 -5.23 7.94
N PHE A 239 2.57 -6.41 7.56
CA PHE A 239 3.28 -7.36 8.39
C PHE A 239 4.71 -7.49 7.85
N TYR A 240 5.68 -6.95 8.58
CA TYR A 240 7.10 -6.97 8.21
C TYR A 240 7.84 -8.02 9.04
N ARG A 241 8.95 -8.56 8.50
CA ARG A 241 9.81 -9.53 9.21
C ARG A 241 10.84 -8.85 10.10
N THR A 242 11.26 -7.66 9.71
CA THR A 242 12.18 -6.83 10.47
C THR A 242 11.44 -5.61 10.99
N GLU A 243 11.81 -5.20 12.20
CA GLU A 243 11.42 -3.90 12.71
C GLU A 243 12.17 -2.81 11.94
N PHE A 244 11.50 -1.69 11.66
CA PHE A 244 12.18 -0.59 11.02
C PHE A 244 13.19 0.02 12.00
N PRO A 245 14.44 0.28 11.59
CA PRO A 245 15.36 1.03 12.42
C PRO A 245 14.79 2.44 12.66
N THR A 246 14.96 2.96 13.87
CA THR A 246 14.67 4.37 14.18
C THR A 246 15.32 5.26 13.12
N PRO A 247 14.57 6.15 12.46
CA PRO A 247 15.14 6.99 11.42
C PRO A 247 16.06 8.04 12.04
N MET A 248 16.89 8.68 11.21
CA MET A 248 17.64 9.85 11.66
C MET A 248 16.66 10.96 12.04
N TYR A 249 17.02 11.70 13.09
CA TYR A 249 16.26 12.83 13.60
C TYR A 249 17.21 13.86 14.16
N THR A 250 16.75 15.11 14.26
CA THR A 250 17.46 16.21 14.91
C THR A 250 16.50 17.02 15.78
N LEU A 251 17.05 17.84 16.68
CA LEU A 251 16.27 18.81 17.42
C LEU A 251 16.39 20.19 16.80
N LEU A 252 15.28 20.92 16.77
CA LEU A 252 15.23 22.35 16.48
C LEU A 252 14.81 23.07 17.75
N ALA A 253 15.60 24.07 18.10
CA ALA A 253 15.32 24.94 19.23
C ALA A 253 14.13 25.84 18.94
N ASN A 254 13.22 25.95 19.92
CA ASN A 254 12.33 27.10 20.00
C ASN A 254 12.77 27.92 21.22
N LYS A 255 12.98 29.22 21.04
CA LYS A 255 13.42 30.22 22.05
C LYS A 255 14.09 29.64 23.31
N GLY A 256 15.44 29.57 23.32
CA GLY A 256 16.20 29.40 24.57
C GLY A 256 17.11 28.17 24.67
N ILE A 257 17.25 27.34 23.64
CA ILE A 257 18.26 26.26 23.65
C ILE A 257 19.63 26.87 23.33
N VAL A 258 20.53 26.86 24.31
CA VAL A 258 21.84 27.50 24.19
C VAL A 258 22.88 26.59 23.52
N ASN A 259 22.82 25.26 23.67
CA ASN A 259 23.74 24.34 23.00
C ASN A 259 23.15 22.93 22.85
N GLY A 260 22.82 22.53 21.63
CA GLY A 260 22.50 21.14 21.29
C GLY A 260 23.76 20.39 20.84
N ILE A 261 24.29 19.48 21.66
CA ILE A 261 25.39 18.59 21.24
C ILE A 261 24.77 17.27 20.76
N THR A 262 25.13 16.85 19.55
CA THR A 262 24.87 15.50 19.05
C THR A 262 26.05 14.62 19.43
N TYR A 263 25.81 13.52 20.15
CA TYR A 263 26.80 12.45 20.25
C TYR A 263 26.17 11.11 19.92
N GLU A 264 26.90 10.31 19.14
CA GLU A 264 26.52 8.96 18.77
C GLU A 264 27.14 7.98 19.77
N SER A 265 26.32 7.13 20.38
CA SER A 265 26.79 6.04 21.23
C SER A 265 25.94 4.80 21.00
N ASN A 266 26.56 3.64 20.79
CA ASN A 266 25.88 2.37 20.52
C ASN A 266 24.84 2.45 19.37
N ASN A 267 25.15 3.13 18.26
CA ASN A 267 24.23 3.41 17.14
C ASN A 267 22.95 4.16 17.53
N LYS A 268 22.97 4.94 18.62
CA LYS A 268 21.87 5.82 19.02
C LYS A 268 22.36 7.27 19.01
N LEU A 269 21.56 8.14 18.41
CA LEU A 269 21.78 9.58 18.46
C LEU A 269 21.22 10.11 19.78
N TYR A 270 22.07 10.79 20.55
CA TYR A 270 21.64 11.51 21.73
C TYR A 270 21.74 12.99 21.46
N TYR A 271 20.69 13.71 21.83
CA TYR A 271 20.66 15.17 21.81
C TYR A 271 20.62 15.67 23.23
N THR A 272 21.58 16.52 23.59
CA THR A 272 21.61 17.16 24.90
C THR A 272 21.05 18.58 24.81
N ILE A 273 20.08 18.91 25.67
CA ILE A 273 19.66 20.31 25.91
C ILE A 273 20.29 20.74 27.23
N GLY A 274 21.24 21.70 27.18
CA GLY A 274 21.95 22.25 28.34
C GLY A 274 21.42 23.62 28.82
N ASP A 275 21.92 24.08 29.98
CA ASP A 275 21.66 25.40 30.59
C ASP A 275 20.18 25.73 30.84
N ILE A 276 19.39 24.73 31.24
CA ILE A 276 17.98 24.93 31.57
C ILE A 276 17.80 25.50 33.00
N ASN A 277 16.85 26.43 33.16
CA ASN A 277 16.37 26.85 34.48
C ASN A 277 15.40 25.79 35.01
N LYS A 278 15.61 25.28 36.23
CA LYS A 278 14.82 24.19 36.86
C LYS A 278 13.33 24.48 36.94
N GLU A 279 12.96 25.76 37.01
CA GLU A 279 11.57 26.20 37.11
C GLU A 279 10.91 26.42 35.74
N SER A 280 11.63 26.22 34.64
CA SER A 280 11.15 26.55 33.29
C SER A 280 10.85 25.31 32.47
N ASP A 281 9.68 25.33 31.83
CA ASP A 281 9.32 24.33 30.83
C ASP A 281 10.31 24.38 29.66
N VAL A 282 10.75 23.21 29.21
CA VAL A 282 11.62 23.08 28.04
C VAL A 282 10.74 22.70 26.85
N THR A 283 10.81 23.50 25.77
CA THR A 283 10.07 23.25 24.54
C THR A 283 11.02 23.14 23.36
N PHE A 284 10.88 22.09 22.56
CA PHE A 284 11.69 21.87 21.37
C PHE A 284 10.90 21.14 20.28
N TYR A 285 11.39 21.19 19.05
CA TYR A 285 10.87 20.35 17.97
C TYR A 285 11.82 19.19 17.72
N LEU A 286 11.27 17.98 17.64
CA LEU A 286 11.94 16.82 17.09
C LEU A 286 11.62 16.72 15.60
N ALA A 287 12.62 16.91 14.76
CA ALA A 287 12.52 16.82 13.31
C ALA A 287 13.00 15.44 12.85
N ALA A 288 12.15 14.65 12.21
CA ALA A 288 12.46 13.26 11.85
C ALA A 288 12.02 12.90 10.43
N ASP A 289 12.75 11.97 9.81
CA ASP A 289 12.32 11.32 8.57
C ASP A 289 11.33 10.19 8.89
N LEU A 290 10.03 10.48 8.79
CA LEU A 290 8.97 9.50 9.00
C LEU A 290 8.51 8.81 7.72
N THR A 291 9.24 8.93 6.60
CA THR A 291 8.86 8.31 5.32
C THR A 291 8.77 6.79 5.38
N LYS A 292 9.37 6.14 6.38
CA LYS A 292 9.28 4.69 6.58
C LYS A 292 7.96 4.23 7.20
N LEU A 293 7.14 5.16 7.73
CA LEU A 293 5.83 4.82 8.24
C LEU A 293 4.89 4.38 7.09
N PRO A 294 3.84 3.59 7.42
CA PRO A 294 2.68 3.41 6.55
C PRO A 294 2.19 4.71 5.92
N TYR A 295 1.84 4.70 4.63
CA TYR A 295 1.53 5.94 3.93
C TYR A 295 0.30 6.64 4.53
N TYR A 296 -0.76 5.88 4.86
CA TYR A 296 -1.96 6.43 5.50
C TYR A 296 -1.66 7.18 6.80
N LEU A 297 -0.66 6.70 7.56
CA LEU A 297 -0.23 7.32 8.81
C LEU A 297 0.69 8.51 8.53
N PHE A 298 1.62 8.36 7.59
CA PHE A 298 2.53 9.41 7.15
C PHE A 298 1.81 10.62 6.52
N SER A 299 0.69 10.41 5.83
CA SER A 299 -0.03 11.46 5.09
C SER A 299 -1.12 12.17 5.91
N ASP A 300 -1.39 11.72 7.13
CA ASP A 300 -2.45 12.28 8.00
C ASP A 300 -1.88 12.61 9.38
N ASN A 301 -1.54 13.88 9.59
CA ASN A 301 -1.01 14.37 10.87
C ASN A 301 -1.98 14.13 12.04
N LYS A 302 -3.31 14.14 11.83
CA LYS A 302 -4.25 13.89 12.94
C LYS A 302 -4.16 12.45 13.40
N LEU A 303 -4.08 11.51 12.45
CA LEU A 303 -3.94 10.10 12.75
C LEU A 303 -2.56 9.78 13.35
N LEU A 304 -1.50 10.36 12.80
CA LEU A 304 -0.14 10.20 13.32
C LEU A 304 -0.03 10.72 14.77
N MET A 305 -0.60 11.89 15.06
CA MET A 305 -0.64 12.45 16.41
C MET A 305 -1.27 11.48 17.43
N GLN A 306 -2.37 10.81 17.07
CA GLN A 306 -3.02 9.82 17.96
C GLN A 306 -2.17 8.57 18.22
N GLN A 307 -1.19 8.29 17.37
CA GLN A 307 -0.31 7.13 17.48
C GLN A 307 1.08 7.49 18.05
N LEU A 308 1.39 8.76 18.23
CA LEU A 308 2.60 9.18 18.94
C LEU A 308 2.46 8.98 20.45
N GLU A 309 3.53 8.53 21.08
CA GLU A 309 3.66 8.42 22.52
C GLU A 309 4.94 9.12 22.95
N VAL A 310 4.85 10.01 23.93
CA VAL A 310 5.99 10.64 24.59
C VAL A 310 6.04 10.20 26.05
N LYS A 311 7.24 9.90 26.55
CA LYS A 311 7.51 9.61 27.97
C LYS A 311 8.76 10.36 28.40
N ALA A 312 8.81 10.79 29.65
CA ALA A 312 10.00 11.36 30.25
C ALA A 312 10.30 10.70 31.59
N ASP A 313 11.59 10.46 31.84
CA ASP A 313 12.06 9.86 33.07
C ASP A 313 12.15 10.92 34.17
N GLY A 314 11.31 10.79 35.21
CA GLY A 314 11.27 11.74 36.33
C GLY A 314 10.76 13.13 35.96
N ALA A 315 10.03 13.29 34.86
CA ALA A 315 9.44 14.55 34.42
C ALA A 315 8.10 14.31 33.72
N ARG A 316 7.36 15.38 33.40
CA ARG A 316 6.18 15.33 32.54
C ARG A 316 6.54 15.76 31.12
N ALA A 317 6.11 15.01 30.11
CA ALA A 317 6.28 15.37 28.71
C ALA A 317 4.97 15.26 27.94
N THR A 318 4.73 16.23 27.06
CA THR A 318 3.55 16.28 26.19
C THR A 318 3.96 16.62 24.76
N ILE A 319 3.22 16.07 23.80
CA ILE A 319 3.31 16.50 22.40
C ILE A 319 2.26 17.58 22.22
N GLU A 320 2.71 18.80 21.91
CA GLU A 320 1.82 19.94 21.73
C GLU A 320 1.33 20.07 20.28
N GLU A 321 2.19 19.72 19.33
CA GLU A 321 1.95 19.93 17.91
C GLU A 321 2.70 18.90 17.06
N LEU A 322 2.11 18.58 15.91
CA LEU A 322 2.73 17.81 14.84
C LEU A 322 2.48 18.53 13.52
N THR A 323 3.55 18.81 12.78
CA THR A 323 3.50 19.53 11.51
C THR A 323 4.34 18.81 10.46
N ASP A 324 3.87 18.75 9.22
CA ASP A 324 4.67 18.27 8.10
C ASP A 324 5.63 19.35 7.58
N SER A 325 6.61 18.93 6.78
CA SER A 325 7.61 19.84 6.21
C SER A 325 7.07 20.89 5.26
N ALA A 326 5.89 20.68 4.66
CA ALA A 326 5.29 21.67 3.77
C ALA A 326 4.67 22.83 4.55
N SER A 327 4.22 22.56 5.77
CA SER A 327 3.50 23.51 6.62
C SER A 327 4.33 24.06 7.78
N PHE A 328 5.53 23.51 8.03
CA PHE A 328 6.39 23.92 9.14
C PHE A 328 7.04 25.29 8.91
N ASP A 329 6.80 26.24 9.81
CA ASP A 329 7.54 27.49 9.88
C ASP A 329 8.84 27.31 10.67
N PHE A 330 9.96 27.47 9.99
CA PHE A 330 11.27 27.33 10.60
C PHE A 330 11.59 28.47 11.57
N GLY A 331 11.00 29.66 11.42
CA GLY A 331 11.39 30.83 12.21
C GLY A 331 12.92 31.02 12.27
N ASN A 332 13.48 31.06 13.49
CA ASN A 332 14.93 31.11 13.75
C ASN A 332 15.61 29.72 13.79
N GLY A 333 14.88 28.64 13.57
CA GLY A 333 15.39 27.28 13.55
C GLY A 333 16.23 26.99 12.29
N SER A 334 17.16 26.03 12.40
CA SER A 334 18.05 25.68 11.29
C SER A 334 17.38 24.74 10.28
N ARG A 335 16.94 25.30 9.13
CA ARG A 335 16.53 24.51 7.96
C ARG A 335 17.63 23.55 7.49
N GLU A 336 18.90 23.92 7.65
CA GLU A 336 20.04 23.07 7.30
C GLU A 336 20.08 21.79 8.14
N ALA A 337 19.84 21.88 9.46
CA ALA A 337 19.79 20.72 10.34
C ALA A 337 18.66 19.76 9.96
N ALA A 338 17.46 20.28 9.66
CA ALA A 338 16.33 19.48 9.21
C ALA A 338 16.62 18.78 7.86
N ASN A 339 17.28 19.47 6.93
CA ASN A 339 17.66 18.91 5.64
C ASN A 339 18.68 17.76 5.75
N LYS A 340 19.65 17.85 6.68
CA LYS A 340 20.65 16.79 6.91
C LYS A 340 20.04 15.46 7.31
N VAL A 341 18.90 15.48 7.99
CA VAL A 341 18.18 14.27 8.39
C VAL A 341 16.99 13.94 7.49
N HIS A 342 16.80 14.67 6.39
CA HIS A 342 15.64 14.55 5.51
C HIS A 342 14.30 14.62 6.27
N ALA A 343 14.20 15.55 7.22
CA ALA A 343 13.03 15.68 8.07
C ALA A 343 11.76 15.90 7.24
N THR A 344 10.76 15.05 7.46
CA THR A 344 9.42 15.18 6.85
C THR A 344 8.38 15.67 7.85
N HIS A 345 8.62 15.48 9.14
CA HIS A 345 7.71 15.85 10.21
C HIS A 345 8.47 16.49 11.38
N PHE A 346 7.78 17.40 12.05
CA PHE A 346 8.25 18.19 13.18
C PHE A 346 7.29 18.00 14.35
N ILE A 347 7.81 17.44 15.45
CA ILE A 347 7.03 17.08 16.64
C ILE A 347 7.39 18.06 17.75
N LYS A 348 6.47 18.96 18.11
CA LYS A 348 6.67 19.91 19.21
C LYS A 348 6.46 19.22 20.54
N ILE A 349 7.50 19.20 21.37
CA ILE A 349 7.50 18.52 22.66
C ILE A 349 7.74 19.57 23.74
N LYS A 350 6.88 19.52 24.76
CA LYS A 350 7.03 20.29 25.99
C LYS A 350 7.37 19.34 27.14
N VAL A 351 8.35 19.71 27.94
CA VAL A 351 8.79 18.97 29.12
C VAL A 351 8.75 19.90 30.33
N SER A 352 8.10 19.45 31.40
CA SER A 352 7.89 20.19 32.64
C SER A 352 8.26 19.32 33.85
N ASP A 353 8.40 19.95 35.02
CA ASP A 353 8.82 19.30 36.28
C ASP A 353 10.12 18.50 36.15
N ILE A 354 11.14 19.11 35.54
CA ILE A 354 12.44 18.46 35.38
C ILE A 354 13.11 18.39 36.75
N LEU A 355 13.25 17.17 37.28
CA LEU A 355 13.95 16.91 38.55
C LEU A 355 15.48 17.02 38.36
N ASP A 356 16.19 17.27 39.47
CA ASP A 356 17.64 17.47 39.50
C ASP A 356 18.42 16.41 38.70
N GLY A 357 19.31 16.86 37.81
CA GLY A 357 20.22 16.00 37.04
C GLY A 357 19.93 15.96 35.54
N SER A 358 19.53 14.80 35.03
CA SER A 358 19.27 14.55 33.61
C SER A 358 17.94 13.83 33.39
N THR A 359 17.11 14.33 32.48
CA THR A 359 15.85 13.71 32.08
C THR A 359 16.00 13.12 30.68
N GLN A 360 15.67 11.85 30.52
CA GLN A 360 15.53 11.22 29.21
C GLN A 360 14.08 11.33 28.74
N VAL A 361 13.88 11.86 27.55
CA VAL A 361 12.60 11.89 26.85
C VAL A 361 12.64 10.88 25.71
N SER A 362 11.61 10.05 25.62
CA SER A 362 11.46 9.06 24.56
C SER A 362 10.18 9.32 23.77
N VAL A 363 10.28 9.29 22.44
CA VAL A 363 9.14 9.41 21.53
C VAL A 363 9.03 8.16 20.69
N SER A 364 7.86 7.53 20.67
CA SER A 364 7.59 6.30 19.92
C SER A 364 6.33 6.42 19.08
N VAL A 365 6.28 5.69 17.96
CA VAL A 365 5.08 5.59 17.11
C VAL A 365 4.43 4.23 17.36
N LYS A 366 3.29 4.21 18.05
CA LYS A 366 2.52 2.98 18.32
C LYS A 366 1.95 2.41 17.04
N ARG A 367 2.00 1.10 16.90
CA ARG A 367 1.17 0.37 15.94
C ARG A 367 -0.24 0.30 16.49
N LYS A 368 -1.20 0.78 15.69
CA LYS A 368 -2.63 0.60 15.94
C LYS A 368 -3.21 -0.09 14.73
N GLU A 369 -4.04 -1.10 14.97
CA GLU A 369 -4.77 -1.76 13.89
C GLU A 369 -5.71 -0.76 13.23
N ALA A 370 -5.72 -0.78 11.89
CA ALA A 370 -6.52 0.14 11.11
C ALA A 370 -8.00 -0.27 11.20
N GLY A 371 -8.87 0.64 11.64
CA GLY A 371 -10.29 0.36 11.90
C GLY A 371 -11.11 -0.08 10.68
N TRP A 372 -10.58 0.13 9.47
CA TRP A 372 -11.23 -0.29 8.23
C TRP A 372 -11.34 -1.81 8.10
N VAL A 373 -10.42 -2.59 8.70
CA VAL A 373 -10.42 -4.05 8.59
C VAL A 373 -11.72 -4.63 9.12
N SER A 374 -12.15 -4.21 10.31
CA SER A 374 -13.43 -4.64 10.89
C SER A 374 -14.65 -4.16 10.09
N ALA A 375 -14.53 -3.03 9.37
CA ALA A 375 -15.64 -2.46 8.61
C ALA A 375 -16.01 -3.29 7.37
N VAL A 376 -15.02 -3.98 6.79
CA VAL A 376 -15.22 -4.82 5.59
C VAL A 376 -15.38 -6.31 5.90
N CYS A 377 -15.28 -6.72 7.17
CA CYS A 377 -15.50 -8.11 7.59
C CYS A 377 -16.97 -8.40 7.90
N GLY A 378 -17.29 -9.68 8.08
CA GLY A 378 -18.57 -10.13 8.66
C GLY A 378 -19.70 -10.36 7.66
N ALA A 379 -19.38 -10.49 6.37
CA ALA A 379 -20.34 -11.03 5.40
C ALA A 379 -20.67 -12.49 5.76
N LYS A 380 -21.95 -12.86 5.63
CA LYS A 380 -22.43 -14.24 5.83
C LYS A 380 -22.71 -14.94 4.50
N TYR A 381 -22.95 -14.19 3.44
CA TYR A 381 -23.32 -14.70 2.12
C TYR A 381 -22.57 -13.97 1.01
N GLU A 382 -22.34 -14.64 -0.13
CA GLU A 382 -21.65 -14.04 -1.29
C GLU A 382 -22.36 -12.79 -1.84
N ALA A 383 -23.68 -12.70 -1.64
CA ALA A 383 -24.50 -11.57 -2.07
C ALA A 383 -24.29 -10.29 -1.23
N GLU A 384 -23.53 -10.34 -0.14
CA GLU A 384 -23.08 -9.17 0.61
C GLU A 384 -21.84 -8.57 -0.07
N TYR A 385 -22.07 -7.71 -1.05
CA TYR A 385 -21.01 -7.21 -1.93
C TYR A 385 -20.14 -6.13 -1.28
N ASP A 386 -20.64 -5.42 -0.27
CA ASP A 386 -19.96 -4.37 0.50
C ASP A 386 -19.03 -4.90 1.62
N LYS A 387 -18.96 -6.22 1.77
CA LYS A 387 -18.15 -6.92 2.78
C LYS A 387 -17.46 -8.15 2.19
N THR A 388 -16.55 -8.73 2.97
CA THR A 388 -15.75 -9.90 2.63
C THR A 388 -15.88 -10.97 3.71
N ILE A 389 -16.17 -12.21 3.30
CA ILE A 389 -16.49 -13.33 4.21
C ILE A 389 -15.24 -13.82 4.94
N SER A 390 -14.16 -14.08 4.22
CA SER A 390 -12.94 -14.73 4.73
C SER A 390 -11.80 -13.77 5.08
N PHE A 391 -12.02 -12.45 4.98
CA PHE A 391 -10.96 -11.47 5.19
C PHE A 391 -10.46 -11.49 6.64
N GLU A 392 -11.36 -11.67 7.62
CA GLU A 392 -10.96 -11.79 9.03
C GLU A 392 -10.03 -12.97 9.27
N GLN A 393 -10.31 -14.12 8.66
CA GLN A 393 -9.48 -15.32 8.79
C GLN A 393 -8.15 -15.17 8.04
N LEU A 394 -8.09 -14.41 6.94
CA LEU A 394 -6.83 -14.03 6.30
C LEU A 394 -5.97 -13.21 7.27
N ILE A 395 -6.55 -12.15 7.84
CA ILE A 395 -5.84 -11.28 8.80
C ILE A 395 -5.41 -12.06 10.04
N SER A 396 -6.26 -12.94 10.57
CA SER A 396 -5.95 -13.82 11.70
C SER A 396 -4.80 -14.77 11.37
N GLY A 397 -4.81 -15.39 10.18
CA GLY A 397 -3.75 -16.25 9.70
C GLY A 397 -2.41 -15.52 9.56
N LEU A 398 -2.42 -14.31 9.01
CA LEU A 398 -1.25 -13.45 8.92
C LEU A 398 -0.75 -13.06 10.32
N LYS A 399 -1.61 -12.55 11.20
CA LYS A 399 -1.26 -12.27 12.60
C LYS A 399 -0.63 -13.50 13.25
N GLY A 400 -1.20 -14.69 13.05
CA GLY A 400 -0.66 -15.96 13.54
C GLY A 400 0.70 -16.35 12.96
N ALA A 401 1.00 -15.96 11.72
CA ALA A 401 2.29 -16.23 11.05
C ALA A 401 3.41 -15.30 11.54
N TYR A 402 3.08 -14.04 11.84
CA TYR A 402 4.05 -13.03 12.29
C TYR A 402 4.11 -12.89 13.82
N SER A 403 3.12 -13.37 14.58
CA SER A 403 3.14 -13.33 16.05
C SER A 403 4.09 -14.34 16.69
N ALA A 404 4.52 -15.38 15.96
CA ALA A 404 5.67 -16.19 16.35
C ALA A 404 6.95 -15.34 16.43
N ASP A 405 7.04 -14.32 15.56
CA ASP A 405 8.09 -13.30 15.51
C ASP A 405 7.61 -12.04 16.25
N LYS A 406 7.47 -12.07 17.58
CA LYS A 406 6.96 -10.98 18.46
C LYS A 406 6.99 -9.56 17.82
N GLN A 407 5.96 -9.21 17.05
CA GLN A 407 5.91 -7.87 16.43
C GLN A 407 5.86 -6.82 17.53
N SER A 408 6.82 -5.89 17.52
CA SER A 408 6.81 -4.77 18.47
C SER A 408 5.50 -4.00 18.41
N LYS A 409 5.07 -3.53 19.58
CA LYS A 409 3.95 -2.58 19.72
C LYS A 409 4.22 -1.26 18.98
N TYR A 410 5.44 -1.01 18.54
CA TYR A 410 5.89 0.22 17.89
C TYR A 410 6.34 -0.05 16.45
N TYR A 411 6.29 0.99 15.60
CA TYR A 411 6.76 0.88 14.22
C TYR A 411 8.28 0.77 14.13
N TYR A 412 8.99 1.49 14.99
CA TYR A 412 10.45 1.49 15.07
C TYR A 412 10.95 0.58 16.19
N ASN A 413 12.14 0.00 15.99
CA ASN A 413 12.79 -0.88 16.96
C ASN A 413 13.31 -0.16 18.22
N SER A 414 13.43 1.17 18.17
CA SER A 414 13.79 2.01 19.31
C SER A 414 13.04 3.34 19.25
N PRO A 415 12.77 3.97 20.41
CA PRO A 415 12.23 5.32 20.43
C PRO A 415 13.24 6.31 19.86
N PHE A 416 12.76 7.47 19.45
CA PHE A 416 13.60 8.66 19.43
C PHE A 416 13.94 9.06 20.86
N ILE A 417 15.22 9.32 21.15
CA ILE A 417 15.71 9.64 22.49
C ILE A 417 16.29 11.06 22.52
N VAL A 418 15.88 11.83 23.52
CA VAL A 418 16.41 13.16 23.82
C VAL A 418 16.84 13.18 25.28
N LEU A 419 18.03 13.70 25.55
CA LEU A 419 18.53 13.91 26.90
C LEU A 419 18.48 15.40 27.22
N ILE A 420 17.85 15.74 28.33
CA ILE A 420 17.83 17.09 28.86
C ILE A 420 18.72 17.08 30.09
N THR A 421 19.74 17.93 30.12
CA THR A 421 20.71 17.96 31.22
C THR A 421 20.82 19.36 31.76
N GLU A 422 20.95 19.47 33.08
CA GLU A 422 21.33 20.74 33.68
C GLU A 422 22.75 21.14 33.23
N GLY A 423 22.89 22.35 32.67
CA GLY A 423 24.21 22.89 32.37
C GLY A 423 24.88 23.36 33.66
N LYS A 424 26.11 22.89 33.92
CA LYS A 424 26.96 23.57 34.89
C LYS A 424 27.38 24.89 34.27
N ARG A 425 26.89 26.00 34.83
CA ARG A 425 27.43 27.34 34.57
C ARG A 425 28.94 27.39 34.79
#